data_AF-A0AAV0XZX6-F1
#
_entry.id   AF-A0AAV0XZX6-F1
#
_cell.length_a   1.000
_cell.length_b   1.000
_cell.length_c   1.000
_cell.angle_alpha   90.00
_cell.angle_beta   90.00
_cell.angle_gamma   90.00
#
_symmetry.space_group_name_H-M   'P 1'
#
loop_
_entity.id
_entity.type
_entity.pdbx_description
1 polymer ?
#
loop_
_entity_poly.entity_id
_entity_poly.type
_entity_poly.pdbx_seq_one_letter_code
_entity_poly.pdbx_strand_id
1 'polypeptide(L)'
;MPICYFLPATSLKNCILSELLVEVIQRLLDCGFHVKAVICDQGTSNVAELKQLKVTKDKPFFEVNERRIYSIFDTPHLFKNLRNHLKKSNFIFEGKEASFHDLRDVYYIDKKSCTSRSLLKITDNHINPGPFQLMSCKLAMQLFSNTMSTAIKISVYTGQLKSKTAIQTPNMTKYFNDLLYVLNSMSLYHSNPFKCALSTERPQQLEFLQKAIITFENLKKKNSTNKGKKETIPVCFDSMCWTLNAIILLYKEQQDMGFPYILTGRLNSDVIENTFSILRQRGGYNR
;
A
#
# COMPACT_ATOMS: atom_id res chain seq x y z
N MET A 1 4.31 -5.70 21.65
CA MET A 1 4.02 -6.87 22.50
C MET A 1 3.11 -7.80 21.70
N PRO A 2 3.48 -9.08 21.47
CA PRO A 2 2.56 -10.07 20.93
C PRO A 2 1.49 -10.38 21.98
N ILE A 3 0.23 -10.48 21.56
CA ILE A 3 -0.94 -10.64 22.44
C ILE A 3 -1.53 -12.05 22.32
N CYS A 4 -1.49 -12.62 21.11
CA CYS A 4 -1.93 -13.97 20.82
C CYS A 4 -1.02 -14.63 19.78
N TYR A 5 -0.92 -15.96 19.83
CA TYR A 5 -0.37 -16.78 18.75
C TYR A 5 -1.19 -18.06 18.65
N PHE A 6 -1.40 -18.54 17.43
CA PHE A 6 -2.13 -19.77 17.16
C PHE A 6 -1.26 -20.66 16.28
N LEU A 7 -1.19 -21.95 16.60
CA LEU A 7 -0.42 -22.95 15.85
C LEU A 7 -1.39 -23.94 15.20
N PRO A 8 -2.03 -23.58 14.08
CA PRO A 8 -2.96 -24.48 13.43
C PRO A 8 -2.16 -25.56 12.66
N ALA A 9 -2.63 -26.81 12.71
CA ALA A 9 -1.98 -27.91 11.97
C ALA A 9 -2.11 -27.75 10.44
N THR A 10 -3.13 -27.01 9.98
CA THR A 10 -3.39 -26.66 8.57
C THR A 10 -3.89 -25.22 8.48
N SER A 11 -4.17 -24.69 7.28
CA SER A 11 -4.78 -23.36 7.15
C SER A 11 -6.11 -23.28 7.91
N LEU A 12 -6.25 -22.27 8.77
CA LEU A 12 -7.49 -22.04 9.53
C LEU A 12 -8.67 -21.82 8.58
N LYS A 13 -9.82 -22.44 8.92
CA LYS A 13 -11.09 -22.11 8.26
C LYS A 13 -11.45 -20.66 8.58
N ASN A 14 -11.99 -19.94 7.60
CA ASN A 14 -12.30 -18.51 7.72
C ASN A 14 -13.24 -18.18 8.90
N CYS A 15 -14.17 -19.11 9.23
CA CYS A 15 -15.06 -18.97 10.37
C CYS A 15 -14.30 -18.93 11.70
N ILE A 16 -13.36 -19.85 11.88
CA ILE A 16 -12.54 -19.93 13.08
C ILE A 16 -11.67 -18.67 13.20
N LEU A 17 -11.12 -18.17 12.09
CA LEU A 17 -10.30 -16.96 12.12
C LEU A 17 -11.13 -15.74 12.58
N SER A 18 -12.34 -15.58 12.05
CA SER A 18 -13.25 -14.49 12.44
C SER A 18 -13.64 -14.57 13.93
N GLU A 19 -13.95 -15.76 14.42
CA GLU A 19 -14.28 -16.01 15.83
C GLU A 19 -13.11 -15.67 16.75
N LEU A 20 -11.90 -16.14 16.42
CA LEU A 20 -10.68 -15.84 17.18
C LEU A 20 -10.36 -14.35 17.18
N LEU A 21 -10.53 -13.65 16.05
CA LEU A 21 -10.31 -12.20 15.97
C LEU A 21 -11.25 -11.46 16.92
N VAL A 22 -12.54 -11.77 16.88
CA VAL A 22 -13.55 -11.15 17.77
C VAL A 22 -13.27 -11.48 19.23
N GLU A 23 -12.91 -12.71 19.56
CA GLU A 23 -12.53 -13.12 20.91
C GLU A 23 -11.31 -12.36 21.44
N VAL A 24 -10.25 -12.23 20.62
CA VAL A 24 -9.05 -11.48 21.00
C VAL A 24 -9.37 -10.00 21.21
N ILE A 25 -10.18 -9.39 20.34
CA ILE A 25 -10.61 -8.00 20.50
C ILE A 25 -11.42 -7.83 21.79
N GLN A 26 -12.38 -8.73 22.05
CA GLN A 26 -13.18 -8.71 23.28
C GLN A 26 -12.29 -8.71 24.52
N ARG A 27 -11.34 -9.65 24.61
CA ARG A 27 -10.42 -9.74 25.75
C ARG A 27 -9.56 -8.48 25.91
N LEU A 28 -9.15 -7.86 24.80
CA LEU A 28 -8.41 -6.60 24.86
C LEU A 28 -9.26 -5.45 25.41
N LEU A 29 -10.52 -5.37 24.99
CA LEU A 29 -11.47 -4.39 25.53
C LEU A 29 -11.70 -4.61 27.03
N ASP A 30 -11.85 -5.86 27.47
CA ASP A 30 -12.03 -6.23 28.88
C ASP A 30 -10.80 -5.87 29.73
N CYS A 31 -9.59 -5.92 29.15
CA CYS A 31 -8.36 -5.45 29.78
C CYS A 31 -8.23 -3.90 29.79
N GLY A 32 -9.19 -3.16 29.26
CA GLY A 32 -9.16 -1.70 29.20
C GLY A 32 -8.44 -1.10 27.99
N PHE A 33 -8.04 -1.90 27.01
CA PHE A 33 -7.49 -1.36 25.76
C PHE A 33 -8.60 -0.77 24.88
N HIS A 34 -8.25 0.25 24.09
CA HIS A 34 -9.11 0.80 23.06
C HIS A 34 -8.63 0.33 21.69
N VAL A 35 -9.10 -0.83 21.26
CA VAL A 35 -8.82 -1.34 19.91
C VAL A 35 -9.61 -0.51 18.90
N LYS A 36 -8.93 0.04 17.90
CA LYS A 36 -9.52 0.92 16.88
C LYS A 36 -9.40 0.38 15.46
N ALA A 37 -8.36 -0.39 15.18
CA ALA A 37 -8.17 -0.96 13.85
C ALA A 37 -7.49 -2.32 13.91
N VAL A 38 -7.77 -3.13 12.90
CA VAL A 38 -7.06 -4.37 12.56
C VAL A 38 -6.38 -4.18 11.21
N ILE A 39 -5.13 -4.62 11.11
CA ILE A 39 -4.33 -4.52 9.89
C ILE A 39 -4.04 -5.93 9.39
N CYS A 40 -4.30 -6.21 8.12
CA CYS A 40 -3.99 -7.50 7.50
C CYS A 40 -3.48 -7.34 6.06
N ASP A 41 -2.84 -8.38 5.53
CA ASP A 41 -2.52 -8.43 4.09
C ASP A 41 -3.77 -8.77 3.25
N GLN A 42 -3.59 -8.83 1.92
CA GLN A 42 -4.64 -9.24 0.99
C GLN A 42 -4.69 -10.76 0.76
N GLY A 43 -4.25 -11.57 1.74
CA GLY A 43 -4.36 -13.02 1.69
C GLY A 43 -5.80 -13.47 1.52
N THR A 44 -6.02 -14.56 0.80
CA THR A 44 -7.38 -15.06 0.48
C THR A 44 -8.20 -15.36 1.73
N SER A 45 -7.57 -15.89 2.78
CA SER A 45 -8.21 -16.14 4.08
C SER A 45 -8.65 -14.84 4.76
N ASN A 46 -7.78 -13.84 4.83
CA ASN A 46 -8.07 -12.53 5.44
C ASN A 46 -9.20 -11.81 4.69
N VAL A 47 -9.19 -11.85 3.35
CA VAL A 47 -10.27 -11.27 2.54
C VAL A 47 -11.60 -12.01 2.77
N ALA A 48 -11.57 -13.33 2.95
CA ALA A 48 -12.78 -14.11 3.20
C ALA A 48 -13.33 -13.89 4.62
N GLU A 49 -12.46 -13.76 5.61
CA GLU A 49 -12.80 -13.40 6.99
C GLU A 49 -13.50 -12.05 7.05
N LEU A 50 -12.92 -11.01 6.45
CA LEU A 50 -13.51 -9.67 6.42
C LEU A 50 -14.88 -9.64 5.73
N LYS A 51 -15.08 -10.48 4.70
CA LYS A 51 -16.39 -10.67 4.06
C LYS A 51 -17.39 -11.33 5.01
N GLN A 52 -16.96 -12.31 5.81
CA GLN A 52 -17.81 -12.94 6.81
C GLN A 52 -18.26 -11.94 7.89
N LEU A 53 -17.37 -11.01 8.27
CA LEU A 53 -17.67 -9.88 9.14
C LEU A 53 -18.50 -8.77 8.44
N LYS A 54 -18.95 -8.99 7.20
CA LYS A 54 -19.73 -8.04 6.38
C LYS A 54 -19.03 -6.70 6.16
N VAL A 55 -17.70 -6.69 6.18
CA VAL A 55 -16.90 -5.50 5.93
C VAL A 55 -16.76 -5.29 4.43
N THR A 56 -16.84 -4.04 3.99
CA THR A 56 -16.74 -3.66 2.57
C THR A 56 -15.87 -2.41 2.43
N LYS A 57 -15.54 -2.00 1.20
CA LYS A 57 -14.79 -0.75 0.99
C LYS A 57 -15.55 0.50 1.45
N ASP A 58 -16.88 0.47 1.38
CA ASP A 58 -17.76 1.59 1.77
C ASP A 58 -18.11 1.56 3.26
N LYS A 59 -18.12 0.36 3.86
CA LYS A 59 -18.21 0.13 5.31
C LYS A 59 -16.97 -0.64 5.78
N PRO A 60 -15.80 0.03 5.92
CA PRO A 60 -14.53 -0.64 6.21
C PRO A 60 -14.33 -0.88 7.72
N PHE A 61 -15.39 -1.24 8.43
CA PHE A 61 -15.37 -1.58 9.85
C PHE A 61 -16.41 -2.63 10.19
N PHE A 62 -16.18 -3.33 11.29
CA PHE A 62 -17.15 -4.17 11.99
C PHE A 62 -17.29 -3.68 13.44
N GLU A 63 -18.25 -4.21 14.18
CA GLU A 63 -18.55 -3.77 15.54
C GLU A 63 -18.34 -4.90 16.54
N VAL A 64 -17.69 -4.58 17.66
CA VAL A 64 -17.50 -5.46 18.83
C VAL A 64 -17.83 -4.64 20.07
N ASN A 65 -18.83 -5.06 20.86
CA ASN A 65 -19.39 -4.28 21.98
C ASN A 65 -19.70 -2.83 21.64
N GLU A 66 -20.43 -2.60 20.54
CA GLU A 66 -20.82 -1.26 20.07
C GLU A 66 -19.64 -0.35 19.69
N ARG A 67 -18.42 -0.89 19.64
CA ARG A 67 -17.22 -0.17 19.20
C ARG A 67 -16.85 -0.56 17.78
N ARG A 68 -16.63 0.45 16.95
CA ARG A 68 -16.16 0.26 15.57
C ARG A 68 -14.69 -0.13 15.56
N ILE A 69 -14.40 -1.23 14.86
CA ILE A 69 -13.05 -1.70 14.59
C ILE A 69 -12.82 -1.58 13.08
N TYR A 70 -11.98 -0.62 12.68
CA TYR A 70 -11.66 -0.39 11.27
C TYR A 70 -10.76 -1.49 10.73
N SER A 71 -11.05 -1.97 9.52
CA SER A 71 -10.21 -2.94 8.82
C SER A 71 -9.34 -2.21 7.79
N ILE A 72 -8.03 -2.40 7.87
CA ILE A 72 -7.05 -1.75 7.02
C ILE A 72 -6.21 -2.81 6.33
N PHE A 73 -6.11 -2.76 5.00
CA PHE A 73 -5.12 -3.58 4.29
C PHE A 73 -3.74 -2.93 4.36
N ASP A 74 -2.72 -3.77 4.59
CA ASP A 74 -1.34 -3.35 4.73
C ASP A 74 -0.84 -2.58 3.49
N THR A 75 -0.51 -1.30 3.70
CA THR A 75 -0.14 -0.38 2.61
C THR A 75 1.10 -0.85 1.85
N PRO A 76 2.23 -1.20 2.50
CA PRO A 76 3.39 -1.81 1.81
C PRO A 76 3.01 -2.98 0.89
N HIS A 77 2.16 -3.90 1.33
CA HIS A 77 1.67 -5.00 0.50
C HIS A 77 0.77 -4.54 -0.67
N LEU A 78 -0.07 -3.52 -0.49
CA LEU A 78 -0.85 -2.95 -1.59
C LEU A 78 0.06 -2.39 -2.69
N PHE A 79 1.13 -1.67 -2.33
CA PHE A 79 2.10 -1.13 -3.29
C PHE A 79 2.94 -2.21 -3.98
N LYS A 80 3.28 -3.29 -3.26
CA LYS A 80 3.85 -4.51 -3.85
C LYS A 80 2.93 -5.08 -4.93
N ASN A 81 1.63 -5.19 -4.65
CA ASN A 81 0.64 -5.72 -5.60
C ASN A 81 0.42 -4.77 -6.78
N LEU A 82 0.40 -3.45 -6.56
CA LEU A 82 0.39 -2.43 -7.62
C LEU A 82 1.57 -2.61 -8.57
N ARG A 83 2.80 -2.71 -8.05
CA ARG A 83 4.01 -2.98 -8.84
C ARG A 83 3.88 -4.27 -9.64
N ASN A 84 3.44 -5.35 -9.00
CA ASN A 84 3.32 -6.67 -9.64
C ASN A 84 2.30 -6.65 -10.79
N HIS A 85 1.24 -5.86 -10.67
CA HIS A 85 0.26 -5.67 -11.73
C HIS A 85 0.75 -4.74 -12.83
N LEU A 86 1.40 -3.63 -12.50
CA LEU A 86 1.98 -2.70 -13.47
C LEU A 86 3.04 -3.40 -14.36
N LYS A 87 3.84 -4.30 -13.77
CA LYS A 87 4.82 -5.11 -14.51
C LYS A 87 4.16 -6.05 -15.53
N LYS A 88 2.93 -6.48 -15.29
CA LYS A 88 2.19 -7.42 -16.16
C LYS A 88 1.34 -6.71 -17.22
N SER A 89 0.78 -5.54 -16.90
CA SER A 89 -0.01 -4.73 -17.82
C SER A 89 0.08 -3.26 -17.45
N ASN A 90 0.02 -2.40 -18.46
CA ASN A 90 -0.01 -0.95 -18.28
C ASN A 90 -1.29 -0.52 -17.55
N PHE A 91 -1.21 0.61 -16.87
CA PHE A 91 -2.37 1.21 -16.20
C PHE A 91 -2.93 2.35 -17.05
N ILE A 92 -4.25 2.51 -17.03
CA ILE A 92 -4.94 3.71 -17.48
C ILE A 92 -5.15 4.57 -16.24
N PHE A 93 -4.25 5.52 -16.03
CA PHE A 93 -4.22 6.43 -14.89
C PHE A 93 -4.66 7.82 -15.36
N GLU A 94 -5.72 8.37 -14.78
CA GLU A 94 -6.34 9.65 -15.19
C GLU A 94 -6.62 9.71 -16.72
N GLY A 95 -7.15 8.61 -17.27
CA GLY A 95 -7.50 8.49 -18.69
C GLY A 95 -6.32 8.29 -19.65
N LYS A 96 -5.07 8.30 -19.16
CA LYS A 96 -3.86 8.14 -19.98
C LYS A 96 -3.07 6.91 -19.57
N GLU A 97 -2.35 6.34 -20.51
CA GLU A 97 -1.60 5.11 -20.31
C GLU A 97 -0.26 5.36 -19.61
N ALA A 98 0.03 4.58 -18.56
CA ALA A 98 1.30 4.54 -17.84
C ALA A 98 1.87 3.12 -17.87
N SER A 99 3.19 3.01 -18.10
CA SER A 99 3.84 1.74 -18.44
C SER A 99 5.01 1.43 -17.53
N PHE A 100 5.15 0.16 -17.13
CA PHE A 100 6.37 -0.32 -16.45
C PHE A 100 7.63 -0.20 -17.33
N HIS A 101 7.46 -0.19 -18.66
CA HIS A 101 8.58 -0.09 -19.59
C HIS A 101 9.33 1.22 -19.44
N ASP A 102 8.65 2.34 -19.21
CA ASP A 102 9.34 3.62 -19.03
C ASP A 102 10.23 3.62 -17.76
N LEU A 103 9.81 2.94 -16.67
CA LEU A 103 10.63 2.77 -15.46
C LEU A 103 11.87 1.91 -15.75
N ARG A 104 11.70 0.84 -16.54
CA ARG A 104 12.79 -0.05 -16.97
C ARG A 104 13.79 0.69 -17.85
N ASP A 105 13.31 1.40 -18.86
CA ASP A 105 14.15 2.04 -19.86
C ASP A 105 14.97 3.17 -19.24
N VAL A 106 14.35 3.98 -18.38
CA VAL A 106 15.04 5.05 -17.65
C VAL A 106 16.06 4.49 -16.68
N TYR A 107 15.78 3.36 -16.02
CA TYR A 107 16.80 2.68 -15.22
C TYR A 107 18.03 2.31 -16.05
N TYR A 108 17.85 1.75 -17.26
CA TYR A 108 18.99 1.40 -18.10
C TYR A 108 19.70 2.60 -18.73
N ILE A 109 18.98 3.68 -19.03
CA ILE A 109 19.57 4.96 -19.45
C ILE A 109 20.44 5.51 -18.33
N ASP A 110 19.90 5.60 -17.11
CA ASP A 110 20.63 6.07 -15.92
C ASP A 110 21.84 5.18 -15.61
N LYS A 111 21.67 3.86 -15.67
CA LYS A 111 22.75 2.88 -15.40
C LYS A 111 23.93 3.01 -16.35
N LYS A 112 23.70 3.45 -17.59
CA LYS A 112 24.73 3.67 -18.61
C LYS A 112 25.38 5.07 -18.54
N SER A 113 24.90 5.95 -17.66
CA SER A 113 25.46 7.30 -17.50
C SER A 113 26.93 7.24 -17.10
N CYS A 114 27.81 7.86 -17.89
CA CYS A 114 29.26 7.89 -17.65
C CYS A 114 29.68 8.94 -16.60
N THR A 115 28.77 9.80 -16.15
CA THR A 115 29.09 10.91 -15.22
C THR A 115 28.53 10.67 -13.83
N SER A 116 27.20 10.64 -13.71
CA SER A 116 26.51 10.45 -12.43
C SER A 116 25.18 9.73 -12.64
N ARG A 117 24.79 8.95 -11.63
CA ARG A 117 23.54 8.20 -11.59
C ARG A 117 22.56 8.84 -10.61
N SER A 118 21.34 9.06 -11.07
CA SER A 118 20.23 9.56 -10.27
C SER A 118 19.53 8.43 -9.50
N LEU A 119 19.47 7.23 -10.07
CA LEU A 119 18.70 6.11 -9.50
C LEU A 119 19.58 5.19 -8.62
N LEU A 120 20.28 5.78 -7.65
CA LEU A 120 21.27 5.10 -6.80
C LEU A 120 20.67 3.94 -5.97
N LYS A 121 19.40 4.03 -5.58
CA LYS A 121 18.70 2.99 -4.80
C LYS A 121 18.12 1.88 -5.67
N ILE A 122 18.02 2.11 -6.98
CA ILE A 122 17.38 1.18 -7.91
C ILE A 122 18.45 0.25 -8.49
N THR A 123 18.13 -1.02 -8.53
CA THR A 123 19.01 -2.11 -8.96
C THR A 123 18.28 -3.04 -9.92
N ASP A 124 18.99 -3.98 -10.53
CA ASP A 124 18.37 -4.96 -11.44
C ASP A 124 17.26 -5.77 -10.75
N ASN A 125 17.36 -5.99 -9.43
CA ASN A 125 16.31 -6.64 -8.62
C ASN A 125 14.98 -5.87 -8.57
N HIS A 126 15.00 -4.56 -8.82
CA HIS A 126 13.77 -3.76 -8.90
C HIS A 126 13.06 -3.96 -10.24
N ILE A 127 13.84 -3.96 -11.32
CA ILE A 127 13.36 -3.98 -12.71
C ILE A 127 13.05 -5.40 -13.18
N ASN A 128 13.89 -6.36 -12.79
CA ASN A 128 13.80 -7.79 -13.12
C ASN A 128 13.76 -8.64 -11.83
N PRO A 129 12.72 -8.46 -10.98
CA PRO A 129 12.60 -9.22 -9.74
C PRO A 129 12.36 -10.71 -10.02
N GLY A 130 13.13 -11.58 -9.35
CA GLY A 130 12.80 -13.00 -9.21
C GLY A 130 11.66 -13.25 -8.20
N PRO A 131 11.29 -14.52 -7.93
CA PRO A 131 10.17 -14.86 -7.05
C PRO A 131 10.26 -14.22 -5.66
N PHE A 132 11.44 -14.26 -5.02
CA PHE A 132 11.65 -13.65 -3.72
C PHE A 132 11.60 -12.12 -3.77
N GLN A 133 12.17 -11.50 -4.80
CA GLN A 133 12.16 -10.04 -4.98
C GLN A 133 10.75 -9.51 -5.33
N LEU A 134 9.89 -10.34 -5.93
CA LEU A 134 8.47 -10.02 -6.16
C LEU A 134 7.69 -9.87 -4.84
N MET A 135 8.15 -10.52 -3.77
CA MET A 135 7.55 -10.44 -2.44
C MET A 135 8.00 -9.21 -1.64
N SER A 136 9.09 -8.54 -2.04
CA SER A 136 9.64 -7.41 -1.30
C SER A 136 8.82 -6.12 -1.49
N CYS A 137 8.19 -5.64 -0.42
CA CYS A 137 7.52 -4.35 -0.38
C CYS A 137 8.50 -3.18 -0.57
N LYS A 138 9.70 -3.28 0.03
CA LYS A 138 10.76 -2.28 -0.10
C LYS A 138 11.12 -2.00 -1.56
N LEU A 139 11.38 -3.05 -2.35
CA LEU A 139 11.72 -2.89 -3.77
C LEU A 139 10.57 -2.27 -4.56
N ALA A 140 9.32 -2.61 -4.23
CA ALA A 140 8.15 -2.03 -4.88
C ALA A 140 7.97 -0.53 -4.56
N MET A 141 8.08 -0.15 -3.28
CA MET A 141 7.95 1.26 -2.87
C MET A 141 9.07 2.13 -3.43
N GLN A 142 10.31 1.62 -3.52
CA GLN A 142 11.43 2.37 -4.09
C GLN A 142 11.25 2.69 -5.59
N LEU A 143 10.54 1.84 -6.34
CA LEU A 143 10.18 2.14 -7.74
C LEU A 143 9.22 3.31 -7.85
N PHE A 144 8.28 3.45 -6.91
CA PHE A 144 7.35 4.57 -6.84
C PHE A 144 7.93 5.73 -6.04
N SER A 145 9.14 6.17 -6.41
CA SER A 145 9.83 7.27 -5.74
C SER A 145 9.81 8.56 -6.56
N ASN A 146 9.91 9.70 -5.86
CA ASN A 146 10.10 10.99 -6.51
C ASN A 146 11.33 11.00 -7.43
N THR A 147 12.43 10.37 -7.03
CA THR A 147 13.65 10.28 -7.85
C THR A 147 13.40 9.51 -9.15
N MET A 148 12.62 8.42 -9.13
CA MET A 148 12.21 7.71 -10.34
C MET A 148 11.37 8.61 -11.26
N SER A 149 10.37 9.31 -10.72
CA SER A 149 9.56 10.25 -11.50
C SER A 149 10.41 11.34 -12.16
N THR A 150 11.32 11.95 -11.39
CA THR A 150 12.23 12.99 -11.90
C THR A 150 13.17 12.45 -12.97
N ALA A 151 13.75 11.26 -12.79
CA ALA A 151 14.61 10.65 -13.80
C ALA A 151 13.87 10.44 -15.12
N ILE A 152 12.62 9.95 -15.08
CA ILE A 152 11.81 9.79 -16.29
C ILE A 152 11.56 11.15 -16.97
N LYS A 153 11.19 12.19 -16.20
CA LYS A 153 10.96 13.54 -16.75
C LYS A 153 12.22 14.11 -17.43
N ILE A 154 13.39 13.94 -16.80
CA ILE A 154 14.67 14.39 -17.36
C ILE A 154 14.97 13.64 -18.65
N SER A 155 14.84 12.30 -18.67
CA SER A 155 15.09 11.50 -19.88
C SER A 155 14.14 11.83 -21.03
N VAL A 156 12.89 12.25 -20.74
CA VAL A 156 11.98 12.79 -21.77
C VAL A 156 12.47 14.13 -22.29
N TYR A 157 12.83 15.05 -21.40
CA TYR A 157 13.30 16.38 -21.75
C TYR A 157 14.58 16.34 -22.60
N THR A 158 15.52 15.45 -22.28
CA THR A 158 16.77 15.25 -23.03
C THR A 158 16.57 14.43 -24.31
N GLY A 159 15.36 13.94 -24.59
CA GLY A 159 15.06 13.11 -25.76
C GLY A 159 15.62 11.69 -25.72
N GLN A 160 16.17 11.26 -24.57
CA GLN A 160 16.73 9.92 -24.36
C GLN A 160 15.63 8.86 -24.22
N LEU A 161 14.51 9.20 -23.58
CA LEU A 161 13.33 8.34 -23.49
C LEU A 161 12.28 8.80 -24.50
N LYS A 162 12.00 7.95 -25.49
CA LYS A 162 10.94 8.17 -26.48
C LYS A 162 9.86 7.11 -26.31
N SER A 163 8.79 7.46 -25.60
CA SER A 163 7.67 6.55 -25.38
C SER A 163 6.35 7.33 -25.31
N LYS A 164 5.27 6.72 -25.81
CA LYS A 164 3.92 7.30 -25.79
C LYS A 164 3.39 7.49 -24.36
N THR A 165 3.90 6.71 -23.41
CA THR A 165 3.48 6.74 -22.00
C THR A 165 4.42 7.57 -21.12
N ALA A 166 5.54 8.07 -21.68
CA ALA A 166 6.61 8.71 -20.93
C ALA A 166 6.21 10.01 -20.22
N ILE A 167 5.12 10.65 -20.64
CA ILE A 167 4.57 11.84 -19.96
C ILE A 167 3.70 11.42 -18.77
N GLN A 168 2.92 10.35 -18.90
CA GLN A 168 1.97 9.95 -17.87
C GLN A 168 2.59 9.07 -16.79
N THR A 169 3.51 8.19 -17.16
CA THR A 169 4.21 7.32 -16.22
C THR A 169 4.87 8.09 -15.06
N PRO A 170 5.64 9.18 -15.27
CA PRO A 170 6.23 9.93 -14.15
C PRO A 170 5.17 10.60 -13.27
N ASN A 171 4.02 11.03 -13.84
CA ASN A 171 2.93 11.62 -13.07
C ASN A 171 2.31 10.59 -12.13
N MET A 172 2.01 9.39 -12.65
CA MET A 172 1.53 8.27 -11.84
C MET A 172 2.56 7.87 -10.77
N THR A 173 3.85 7.76 -11.12
CA THR A 173 4.92 7.43 -10.18
C THR A 173 5.03 8.46 -9.06
N LYS A 174 4.92 9.76 -9.36
CA LYS A 174 4.90 10.84 -8.35
C LYS A 174 3.66 10.78 -7.47
N TYR A 175 2.50 10.52 -8.07
CA TYR A 175 1.24 10.38 -7.34
C TYR A 175 1.31 9.25 -6.31
N PHE A 176 1.79 8.08 -6.74
CA PHE A 176 2.02 6.93 -5.87
C PHE A 176 3.08 7.19 -4.78
N ASN A 177 4.14 7.94 -5.09
CA ASN A 177 5.12 8.38 -4.10
C ASN A 177 4.47 9.25 -3.01
N ASP A 178 3.64 10.22 -3.40
CA ASP A 178 3.00 11.13 -2.46
C ASP A 178 1.96 10.41 -1.60
N LEU A 179 1.21 9.48 -2.20
CA LEU A 179 0.31 8.62 -1.47
C LEU A 179 1.04 7.74 -0.44
N LEU A 180 2.20 7.17 -0.80
CA LEU A 180 3.05 6.46 0.15
C LEU A 180 3.49 7.34 1.32
N TYR A 181 3.81 8.61 1.07
CA TYR A 181 4.15 9.53 2.16
C TYR A 181 2.98 9.76 3.11
N VAL A 182 1.78 10.00 2.58
CA VAL A 182 0.59 10.22 3.42
C VAL A 182 0.20 8.96 4.18
N LEU A 183 0.32 7.77 3.57
CA LEU A 183 -0.06 6.49 4.19
C LEU A 183 1.02 5.88 5.10
N ASN A 184 2.23 6.44 5.12
CA ASN A 184 3.33 5.92 5.92
C ASN A 184 4.06 7.01 6.73
N SER A 185 3.30 7.99 7.21
CA SER A 185 3.82 9.14 7.92
C SER A 185 4.05 8.85 9.39
N MET A 186 5.24 9.18 9.88
CA MET A 186 5.67 9.00 11.28
C MET A 186 6.08 10.32 11.96
N SER A 187 5.95 11.45 11.27
CA SER A 187 6.42 12.76 11.74
C SER A 187 5.26 13.74 11.82
N LEU A 188 5.24 14.58 12.85
CA LEU A 188 4.27 15.70 12.94
C LEU A 188 4.62 16.84 11.98
N TYR A 189 5.91 17.14 11.88
CA TYR A 189 6.43 18.25 11.10
C TYR A 189 7.46 17.75 10.11
N HIS A 190 7.32 18.20 8.86
CA HIS A 190 8.25 17.92 7.77
C HIS A 190 8.07 19.02 6.71
N SER A 191 9.14 19.37 5.98
CA SER A 191 9.10 20.40 4.93
C SER A 191 8.13 20.07 3.80
N ASN A 192 8.08 18.80 3.38
CA ASN A 192 7.02 18.23 2.55
C ASN A 192 5.78 17.88 3.43
N PRO A 193 4.63 18.54 3.23
CA PRO A 193 3.43 18.29 4.02
C PRO A 193 2.87 16.87 3.88
N PHE A 194 3.07 16.18 2.76
CA PHE A 194 2.58 14.79 2.61
C PHE A 194 3.30 13.80 3.53
N LYS A 195 4.42 14.18 4.14
CA LYS A 195 5.14 13.37 5.13
C LYS A 195 4.79 13.72 6.59
N CYS A 196 3.84 14.63 6.80
CA CYS A 196 3.36 14.99 8.14
C CYS A 196 2.21 14.05 8.57
N ALA A 197 1.86 14.05 9.85
CA ALA A 197 0.68 13.35 10.35
C ALA A 197 -0.60 13.93 9.75
N LEU A 198 -1.61 13.08 9.52
CA LEU A 198 -2.95 13.57 9.17
C LEU A 198 -3.46 14.44 10.31
N SER A 199 -3.77 15.71 10.02
CA SER A 199 -4.09 16.72 11.02
C SER A 199 -4.96 17.83 10.43
N THR A 200 -5.74 18.52 11.28
CA THR A 200 -6.61 19.62 10.87
C THR A 200 -5.79 20.81 10.32
N GLU A 201 -4.55 20.96 10.80
CA GLU A 201 -3.59 21.96 10.31
C GLU A 201 -3.17 21.74 8.85
N ARG A 202 -3.38 20.54 8.30
CA ARG A 202 -2.90 20.14 6.97
C ARG A 202 -4.02 19.44 6.18
N PRO A 203 -5.12 20.15 5.86
CA PRO A 203 -6.29 19.57 5.22
C PRO A 203 -5.98 18.94 3.85
N GLN A 204 -4.97 19.47 3.14
CA GLN A 204 -4.50 18.97 1.85
C GLN A 204 -4.17 17.46 1.85
N GLN A 205 -3.78 16.87 2.98
CA GLN A 205 -3.52 15.44 3.05
C GLN A 205 -4.83 14.65 3.01
N LEU A 206 -5.85 15.11 3.74
CA LEU A 206 -7.17 14.50 3.76
C LEU A 206 -7.86 14.63 2.40
N GLU A 207 -7.79 15.81 1.79
CA GLU A 207 -8.26 16.07 0.42
C GLU A 207 -7.55 15.16 -0.59
N PHE A 208 -6.24 14.96 -0.42
CA PHE A 208 -5.47 14.05 -1.26
C PHE A 208 -5.93 12.59 -1.11
N LEU A 209 -6.23 12.11 0.10
CA LEU A 209 -6.78 10.77 0.32
C LEU A 209 -8.18 10.61 -0.32
N GLN A 210 -9.02 11.63 -0.23
CA GLN A 210 -10.33 11.65 -0.90
C GLN A 210 -10.20 11.59 -2.42
N LYS A 211 -9.28 12.38 -2.99
CA LYS A 211 -8.93 12.31 -4.41
C LYS A 211 -8.36 10.94 -4.79
N ALA A 212 -7.60 10.30 -3.90
CA ALA A 212 -7.04 8.97 -4.13
C ALA A 212 -8.12 7.90 -4.26
N ILE A 213 -9.19 7.96 -3.47
CA ILE A 213 -10.33 7.04 -3.62
C ILE A 213 -10.88 7.11 -5.05
N ILE A 214 -11.20 8.32 -5.53
CA ILE A 214 -11.73 8.54 -6.89
C ILE A 214 -10.72 8.06 -7.96
N THR A 215 -9.44 8.31 -7.72
CA THR A 215 -8.36 7.88 -8.63
C THR A 215 -8.30 6.37 -8.75
N PHE A 216 -8.38 5.64 -7.63
CA PHE A 216 -8.33 4.18 -7.62
C PHE A 216 -9.62 3.53 -8.13
N GLU A 217 -10.78 4.15 -7.95
CA GLU A 217 -12.04 3.70 -8.56
C GLU A 217 -12.00 3.78 -10.09
N ASN A 218 -11.33 4.80 -10.63
CA ASN A 218 -11.17 5.00 -12.07
C ASN A 218 -9.93 4.32 -12.66
N LEU A 219 -9.04 3.76 -11.83
CA LEU A 219 -7.82 3.11 -12.26
C LEU A 219 -8.14 1.79 -12.95
N LYS A 220 -7.65 1.62 -14.18
CA LYS A 220 -7.87 0.39 -14.95
C LYS A 220 -6.55 -0.19 -15.44
N LYS A 221 -6.55 -1.49 -15.71
CA LYS A 221 -5.49 -2.09 -16.53
C LYS A 221 -5.83 -1.89 -18.00
N LYS A 222 -4.82 -1.62 -18.82
CA LYS A 222 -4.98 -1.70 -20.26
C LYS A 222 -5.34 -3.12 -20.65
N ASN A 223 -6.38 -3.25 -21.47
CA ASN A 223 -6.83 -4.55 -21.98
C ASN A 223 -5.70 -5.17 -22.80
N SER A 224 -5.28 -6.36 -22.41
CA SER A 224 -4.55 -7.23 -23.32
C SER A 224 -5.55 -7.64 -24.40
N THR A 225 -5.17 -7.52 -25.67
CA THR A 225 -5.95 -7.76 -26.89
C THR A 225 -6.50 -9.19 -27.06
N ASN A 226 -6.63 -9.96 -25.98
CA ASN A 226 -7.30 -11.25 -25.98
C ASN A 226 -8.81 -11.03 -25.88
N LYS A 227 -9.43 -10.88 -27.05
CA LYS A 227 -10.88 -10.89 -27.28
C LYS A 227 -11.56 -11.97 -26.41
N GLY A 228 -12.31 -11.56 -25.38
CA GLY A 228 -13.25 -12.43 -24.66
C GLY A 228 -13.10 -12.59 -23.15
N LYS A 229 -12.03 -12.09 -22.50
CA LYS A 229 -11.97 -12.10 -21.01
C LYS A 229 -12.50 -10.79 -20.43
N LYS A 230 -13.47 -10.89 -19.50
CA LYS A 230 -13.97 -9.74 -18.71
C LYS A 230 -12.80 -8.96 -18.13
N GLU A 231 -12.89 -7.63 -18.16
CA GLU A 231 -12.00 -6.74 -17.43
C GLU A 231 -11.96 -7.12 -15.95
N THR A 232 -10.91 -7.79 -15.51
CA THR A 232 -10.72 -8.08 -14.09
C THR A 232 -9.98 -6.91 -13.44
N ILE A 233 -10.72 -6.08 -12.72
CA ILE A 233 -10.16 -5.05 -11.85
C ILE A 233 -9.29 -5.76 -10.80
N PRO A 234 -8.03 -5.33 -10.60
CA PRO A 234 -7.19 -5.89 -9.56
C PRO A 234 -7.80 -5.69 -8.16
N VAL A 235 -7.83 -6.75 -7.35
CA VAL A 235 -8.33 -6.69 -5.97
C VAL A 235 -7.59 -5.61 -5.16
N CYS A 236 -6.31 -5.35 -5.43
CA CYS A 236 -5.55 -4.29 -4.75
C CYS A 236 -6.04 -2.86 -5.05
N PHE A 237 -6.82 -2.63 -6.10
CA PHE A 237 -7.40 -1.31 -6.36
C PHE A 237 -8.58 -1.07 -5.41
N ASP A 238 -9.51 -2.02 -5.32
CA ASP A 238 -10.62 -1.94 -4.37
C ASP A 238 -10.14 -1.94 -2.91
N SER A 239 -9.13 -2.76 -2.58
CA SER A 239 -8.53 -2.74 -1.24
C SER A 239 -7.79 -1.44 -0.93
N MET A 240 -7.29 -0.71 -1.95
CA MET A 240 -6.76 0.63 -1.71
C MET A 240 -7.89 1.59 -1.33
N CYS A 241 -9.00 1.60 -2.08
CA CYS A 241 -10.18 2.41 -1.70
C CYS A 241 -10.66 2.07 -0.28
N TRP A 242 -10.72 0.78 0.06
CA TRP A 242 -11.05 0.31 1.39
C TRP A 242 -10.11 0.90 2.45
N THR A 243 -8.79 0.73 2.28
CA THR A 243 -7.78 1.26 3.22
C THR A 243 -7.89 2.78 3.37
N LEU A 244 -8.12 3.50 2.27
CA LEU A 244 -8.30 4.96 2.30
C LEU A 244 -9.55 5.36 3.07
N ASN A 245 -10.70 4.72 2.81
CA ASN A 245 -11.94 4.97 3.54
C ASN A 245 -11.77 4.64 5.04
N ALA A 246 -11.12 3.54 5.37
CA ALA A 246 -10.86 3.13 6.76
C ALA A 246 -10.04 4.18 7.51
N ILE A 247 -8.95 4.67 6.90
CA ILE A 247 -8.06 5.67 7.51
C ILE A 247 -8.79 7.01 7.68
N ILE A 248 -9.59 7.43 6.69
CA ILE A 248 -10.37 8.68 6.76
C ILE A 248 -11.40 8.61 7.88
N LEU A 249 -12.16 7.50 7.97
CA LEU A 249 -13.18 7.34 9.01
C LEU A 249 -12.56 7.21 10.40
N LEU A 250 -11.48 6.43 10.53
CA LEU A 250 -10.70 6.33 11.77
C LEU A 250 -10.19 7.70 12.20
N TYR A 251 -9.65 8.50 11.28
CA TYR A 251 -9.17 9.84 11.59
C TYR A 251 -10.29 10.74 12.13
N LYS A 252 -11.46 10.75 11.47
CA LYS A 252 -12.63 11.51 11.94
C LYS A 252 -13.06 11.09 13.35
N GLU A 253 -13.15 9.78 13.61
CA GLU A 253 -13.50 9.27 14.93
C GLU A 253 -12.45 9.68 16.00
N GLN A 254 -11.16 9.68 15.66
CA GLN A 254 -10.11 10.16 16.56
C GLN A 254 -10.23 11.67 16.82
N GLN A 255 -10.61 12.47 15.82
CA GLN A 255 -10.88 13.90 16.01
C GLN A 255 -12.07 14.13 16.96
N ASP A 256 -13.15 13.36 16.81
CA ASP A 256 -14.32 13.44 17.70
C ASP A 256 -13.96 13.08 19.15
N MET A 257 -12.93 12.24 19.33
CA MET A 257 -12.35 11.90 20.65
C MET A 257 -11.35 12.95 21.17
N GLY A 258 -11.09 14.03 20.43
CA GLY A 258 -10.19 15.11 20.80
C GLY A 258 -8.72 14.91 20.40
N PHE A 259 -8.39 13.90 19.58
CA PHE A 259 -7.02 13.72 19.09
C PHE A 259 -6.73 14.64 17.89
N PRO A 260 -5.66 15.46 17.94
CA PRO A 260 -5.40 16.46 16.90
C PRO A 260 -4.82 15.88 15.60
N TYR A 261 -4.24 14.68 15.66
CA TYR A 261 -3.59 14.05 14.51
C TYR A 261 -3.56 12.52 14.60
N ILE A 262 -3.28 11.86 13.47
CA ILE A 262 -2.96 10.43 13.42
C ILE A 262 -1.68 10.16 12.60
N LEU A 263 -0.82 9.30 13.13
CA LEU A 263 0.39 8.81 12.44
C LEU A 263 0.05 7.56 11.63
N THR A 264 -0.12 7.73 10.32
CA THR A 264 -0.51 6.65 9.40
C THR A 264 0.55 5.56 9.27
N GLY A 265 1.82 5.86 9.53
CA GLY A 265 2.89 4.85 9.60
C GLY A 265 2.73 3.85 10.75
N ARG A 266 1.75 4.04 11.65
CA ARG A 266 1.34 3.04 12.66
C ARG A 266 0.19 2.15 12.19
N LEU A 267 -0.34 2.37 10.98
CA LEU A 267 -1.46 1.64 10.38
C LEU A 267 -0.99 0.68 9.28
N ASN A 268 0.11 -0.02 9.54
CA ASN A 268 0.69 -1.05 8.67
C ASN A 268 1.22 -2.22 9.52
N SER A 269 1.60 -3.32 8.87
CA SER A 269 2.11 -4.52 9.54
C SER A 269 3.64 -4.57 9.69
N ASP A 270 4.36 -3.48 9.40
CA ASP A 270 5.84 -3.46 9.44
C ASP A 270 6.39 -3.88 10.81
N VAL A 271 5.73 -3.49 11.90
CA VAL A 271 6.15 -3.86 13.27
C VAL A 271 6.14 -5.38 13.47
N ILE A 272 5.13 -6.06 12.94
CA ILE A 272 4.99 -7.52 13.03
C ILE A 272 6.01 -8.20 12.10
N GLU A 273 6.19 -7.71 10.88
CA GLU A 273 7.18 -8.26 9.94
C GLU A 273 8.62 -8.13 10.45
N ASN A 274 8.94 -7.00 11.07
CA ASN A 274 10.24 -6.76 11.72
C ASN A 274 10.43 -7.73 12.89
N THR A 275 9.39 -7.96 13.69
CA THR A 275 9.43 -8.95 14.78
C THR A 275 9.71 -10.35 14.24
N PHE A 276 9.01 -10.79 13.19
CA PHE A 276 9.28 -12.09 12.56
C PHE A 276 10.70 -12.18 11.98
N SER A 277 11.24 -11.08 11.46
CA SER A 277 12.61 -11.05 10.95
C SER A 277 13.64 -11.22 12.07
N ILE A 278 13.42 -10.59 13.23
CA ILE A 278 14.26 -10.79 14.42
C ILE A 278 14.17 -12.25 14.89
N LEU A 279 12.97 -12.83 14.92
CA LEU A 279 12.78 -14.23 15.33
C LEU A 279 13.50 -15.20 14.40
N ARG A 280 13.40 -15.03 13.07
CA ARG A 280 14.11 -15.85 12.07
C ARG A 280 15.63 -15.71 12.10
N GLN A 281 16.14 -14.57 12.59
CA GLN A 281 17.59 -14.38 12.75
C GLN A 281 18.14 -15.15 13.96
N ARG A 282 17.29 -15.52 14.92
CA ARG A 282 17.68 -16.40 16.03
C ARG A 282 17.83 -17.82 15.49
N GLY A 283 18.95 -18.48 15.78
CA GLY A 283 19.23 -19.84 15.33
C GLY A 283 20.13 -19.95 14.09
N GLY A 284 20.69 -18.85 13.58
CA GLY A 284 21.72 -18.87 12.53
C GLY A 284 21.20 -19.42 11.20
N TYR A 285 21.70 -20.59 10.79
CA TYR A 285 21.31 -21.26 9.54
C TYR A 285 20.08 -22.18 9.67
N ASN A 286 19.50 -22.30 10.87
CA ASN A 286 18.23 -23.00 11.06
C ASN A 286 17.08 -22.14 10.53
N ARG A 287 16.91 -22.15 9.20
CA ARG A 287 15.81 -21.50 8.49
C ARG A 287 14.58 -22.37 8.42
#